data_AF-A0A3N5JHG7-F1
#
_entry.id   AF-A0A3N5JHG7-F1
#
_cell.length_a   1.000
_cell.length_b   1.000
_cell.length_c   1.000
_cell.angle_alpha   90.00
_cell.angle_beta   90.00
_cell.angle_gamma   90.00
#
_symmetry.space_group_name_H-M   'P 1'
#
loop_
_entity.id
_entity.type
_entity.pdbx_description
1 polymer ?
#
loop_
_entity_poly.entity_id
_entity_poly.type
_entity_poly.pdbx_seq_one_letter_code
_entity_poly.pdbx_strand_id
1 'polypeptide(L)'
;MINKRILFLAVAALLVIISACSNDSGTGIENRDPILVVNNENLILTGSPRYDIIEISNGGGGQLKWNVVQWPDWMDLSTFAGRVDRDTLDLKLTTNFGKLQYGSYEGSIIITSNGGDATIA
;
A
#
# COMPACT_ATOMS: atom_id res chain seq x y z
N MET A 1 -18.77 12.52 76.41
CA MET A 1 -17.92 13.61 75.87
C MET A 1 -18.17 13.70 74.37
N ILE A 2 -18.10 14.93 73.85
CA ILE A 2 -18.69 15.45 72.63
C ILE A 2 -17.97 15.04 71.32
N ASN A 3 -18.75 14.87 70.26
CA ASN A 3 -18.54 14.94 68.79
C ASN A 3 -17.12 14.92 68.18
N LYS A 4 -17.01 14.19 67.05
CA LYS A 4 -16.74 14.79 65.72
C LYS A 4 -17.18 13.86 64.58
N ARG A 5 -18.10 14.34 63.72
CA ARG A 5 -18.47 13.77 62.42
C ARG A 5 -17.61 14.42 61.33
N ILE A 6 -16.75 13.66 60.64
CA ILE A 6 -16.12 13.98 59.34
C ILE A 6 -15.75 12.61 58.72
N LEU A 7 -16.52 11.98 57.83
CA LEU A 7 -16.76 12.21 56.38
C LEU A 7 -15.56 11.87 55.47
N PHE A 8 -15.79 10.95 54.53
CA PHE A 8 -14.97 10.46 53.39
C PHE A 8 -13.69 9.65 53.77
N LEU A 9 -13.42 8.48 53.20
CA LEU A 9 -13.14 8.27 51.78
C LEU A 9 -13.50 6.85 51.30
N ALA A 10 -14.04 6.80 50.09
CA ALA A 10 -14.20 5.60 49.28
C ALA A 10 -12.83 5.01 48.90
N VAL A 11 -12.78 3.67 48.86
CA VAL A 11 -11.69 2.90 48.28
C VAL A 11 -11.68 3.18 46.77
N ALA A 12 -10.75 4.01 46.31
CA ALA A 12 -10.52 4.26 44.89
C ALA A 12 -9.26 3.52 44.44
N ALA A 13 -9.40 2.83 43.31
CA ALA A 13 -8.49 1.84 42.76
C ALA A 13 -7.04 2.30 42.62
N LEU A 14 -6.13 1.36 42.90
CA LEU A 14 -4.70 1.44 42.63
C LEU A 14 -4.46 1.49 41.11
N LEU A 15 -4.45 2.69 40.54
CA LEU A 15 -4.01 2.94 39.16
C LEU A 15 -2.51 3.25 39.17
N VAL A 16 -1.69 2.19 39.15
CA VAL A 16 -0.30 2.31 38.68
C VAL A 16 -0.33 2.17 37.17
N ILE A 17 -0.62 3.27 36.47
CA ILE A 17 -0.25 3.36 35.06
C ILE A 17 1.22 3.72 35.06
N ILE A 18 2.07 2.71 34.97
CA ILE A 18 3.45 2.86 34.52
C ILE A 18 3.39 3.48 33.13
N SER A 19 3.42 4.81 33.03
CA SER A 19 3.78 5.48 31.78
C SER A 19 5.29 5.28 31.59
N ALA A 20 5.68 4.04 31.29
CA ALA A 20 6.86 3.79 30.52
C ALA A 20 6.51 4.27 29.10
N CYS A 21 6.61 5.58 28.85
CA CYS A 21 6.87 6.03 27.51
C CYS A 21 8.26 5.48 27.18
N SER A 22 8.27 4.34 26.51
CA SER A 22 9.51 3.74 26.01
C SER A 22 10.31 4.83 25.31
N ASN A 23 11.57 4.88 25.69
CA ASN A 23 12.55 5.84 25.28
C ASN A 23 12.77 5.68 23.77
N ASP A 24 11.94 6.31 22.94
CA ASP A 24 12.19 6.36 21.51
C ASP A 24 13.22 7.45 21.23
N SER A 25 14.47 7.09 21.45
CA SER A 25 15.61 7.81 20.89
C SER A 25 15.90 7.19 19.52
N GLY A 26 14.96 7.32 18.58
CA GLY A 26 15.08 6.79 17.23
C GLY A 26 16.21 7.46 16.47
N THR A 27 17.40 6.87 16.52
CA THR A 27 18.53 7.24 15.66
C THR A 27 18.44 6.46 14.34
N GLY A 28 17.89 7.08 13.29
CA GLY A 28 18.23 6.76 11.89
C GLY A 28 17.76 5.41 11.31
N ILE A 29 17.06 5.51 10.17
CA ILE A 29 16.62 4.40 9.29
C ILE A 29 15.56 3.49 9.93
N GLU A 30 14.34 3.99 10.10
CA GLU A 30 13.21 3.10 10.39
C GLU A 30 12.99 2.11 9.23
N ASN A 31 13.36 0.86 9.47
CA ASN A 31 13.03 -0.29 8.62
C ASN A 31 11.57 -0.70 8.83
N ARG A 32 10.63 0.18 8.46
CA ARG A 32 9.20 -0.20 8.39
C ARG A 32 9.00 -1.09 7.18
N ASP A 33 8.08 -2.04 7.27
CA ASP A 33 7.75 -2.90 6.14
C ASP A 33 7.28 -2.06 4.94
N PRO A 34 7.66 -2.44 3.71
CA PRO A 34 7.15 -1.80 2.52
C PRO A 34 5.66 -2.08 2.37
N ILE A 35 4.95 -1.16 1.72
CA ILE A 35 3.52 -1.28 1.43
C ILE A 35 3.32 -0.96 -0.04
N LEU A 36 2.85 -1.93 -0.82
CA LEU A 36 2.49 -1.72 -2.21
C LEU A 36 1.26 -0.82 -2.28
N VAL A 37 1.38 0.27 -3.05
CA VAL A 37 0.25 1.15 -3.37
C VAL A 37 0.20 1.32 -4.88
N VAL A 38 -0.97 1.06 -5.46
CA VAL A 38 -1.31 1.40 -6.85
C VAL A 38 -2.30 2.54 -6.87
N ASN A 39 -2.18 3.48 -7.81
CA ASN A 39 -3.10 4.62 -7.88
C ASN A 39 -4.51 4.24 -8.33
N ASN A 40 -4.66 3.14 -9.07
CA ASN A 40 -5.94 2.65 -9.52
C ASN A 40 -5.95 1.12 -9.67
N GLU A 41 -7.02 0.48 -9.20
CA GLU A 41 -7.26 -0.96 -9.31
C GLU A 41 -8.30 -1.29 -10.40
N ASN A 42 -8.98 -0.29 -10.97
CA ASN A 42 -9.96 -0.49 -12.04
C ASN A 42 -9.73 0.50 -13.19
N LEU A 43 -9.36 0.00 -14.36
CA LEU A 43 -8.94 0.82 -15.48
C LEU A 43 -9.76 0.56 -16.74
N ILE A 44 -10.41 1.61 -17.24
CA ILE A 44 -11.04 1.58 -18.57
C ILE A 44 -10.02 2.06 -19.60
N LEU A 45 -9.52 1.13 -20.42
CA LEU A 45 -8.58 1.43 -21.49
C LEU A 45 -9.32 2.10 -22.65
N THR A 46 -9.01 3.37 -22.90
CA THR A 46 -9.63 4.14 -23.98
C THR A 46 -8.83 4.08 -25.28
N GLY A 47 -7.58 3.62 -25.22
CA GLY A 47 -6.71 3.48 -26.40
C GLY A 47 -6.27 4.82 -27.03
N SER A 48 -6.57 5.95 -26.39
CA SER A 48 -6.19 7.29 -26.82
C SER A 48 -5.69 8.13 -25.64
N PRO A 49 -4.37 8.32 -25.45
CA PRO A 49 -3.25 7.81 -26.25
C PRO A 49 -3.14 6.27 -26.23
N ARG A 50 -2.32 5.66 -27.11
CA ARG A 50 -2.19 4.19 -27.28
C ARG A 50 -1.69 3.41 -26.04
N TYR A 51 -1.60 4.09 -24.90
CA TYR A 51 -1.18 3.54 -23.65
C TYR A 51 -1.90 4.25 -22.50
N ASP A 52 -2.04 3.52 -21.40
CA ASP A 52 -2.47 4.03 -20.11
C ASP A 52 -1.31 3.87 -19.11
N ILE A 53 -1.41 4.55 -17.96
CA ILE A 53 -0.37 4.51 -16.93
C ILE A 53 -1.00 4.15 -15.60
N ILE A 54 -0.34 3.24 -14.87
CA ILE A 54 -0.58 3.00 -13.46
C ILE A 54 0.68 3.37 -12.69
N GLU A 55 0.49 4.03 -11.56
CA GLU A 55 1.56 4.45 -10.67
C GLU A 55 1.71 3.39 -9.57
N ILE A 56 2.93 2.88 -9.42
CA ILE A 56 3.33 1.99 -8.33
C ILE A 56 4.18 2.80 -7.36
N SER A 57 3.78 2.83 -6.09
CA SER A 57 4.51 3.53 -5.04
C SER A 57 4.70 2.65 -3.80
N ASN A 58 5.66 3.02 -2.96
CA ASN A 58 5.85 2.42 -1.64
C ASN A 58 5.28 3.35 -0.57
N GLY A 59 4.09 3.02 -0.05
CA GLY A 59 3.46 3.78 1.03
C GLY A 59 4.03 3.49 2.42
N GLY A 60 4.95 2.52 2.53
CA GLY A 60 5.56 2.06 3.76
C GLY A 60 6.98 2.58 3.97
N GLY A 61 7.77 1.81 4.72
CA GLY A 61 9.22 2.02 4.80
C GLY A 61 10.00 1.06 3.90
N GLY A 62 11.30 0.96 4.14
CA GLY A 62 12.16 0.01 3.41
C GLY A 62 12.14 0.21 1.90
N GLN A 63 12.55 -0.84 1.17
CA GLN A 63 12.47 -0.90 -0.29
C GLN A 63 11.40 -1.91 -0.69
N LEU A 64 10.43 -1.46 -1.48
CA LEU A 64 9.46 -2.30 -2.14
C LEU A 64 10.11 -2.99 -3.34
N LYS A 65 10.02 -4.31 -3.41
CA LYS A 65 10.42 -5.16 -4.54
C LYS A 65 9.17 -5.85 -5.07
N TRP A 66 8.84 -5.61 -6.32
CA TRP A 66 7.57 -6.03 -6.89
C TRP A 66 7.76 -6.66 -8.27
N ASN A 67 6.86 -7.57 -8.62
CA ASN A 67 6.82 -8.29 -9.90
C ASN A 67 5.38 -8.39 -10.40
N VAL A 68 5.16 -8.19 -11.70
CA VAL A 68 3.93 -8.57 -12.39
C VAL A 68 4.00 -10.06 -12.73
N VAL A 69 3.03 -10.83 -12.26
CA VAL A 69 2.99 -12.30 -12.43
C VAL A 69 1.93 -12.76 -13.42
N GLN A 70 0.95 -11.90 -13.73
CA GLN A 70 -0.09 -12.17 -14.71
C GLN A 70 -0.51 -10.86 -15.38
N TRP A 71 -0.78 -10.89 -16.68
CA TRP A 71 -1.34 -9.80 -17.46
C TRP A 71 -1.99 -10.36 -18.74
N PRO A 72 -2.88 -9.60 -19.42
CA PRO A 72 -3.50 -10.06 -20.65
C PRO A 72 -2.50 -10.15 -21.82
N ASP A 73 -2.62 -11.18 -22.66
CA ASP A 73 -1.73 -11.42 -23.80
C ASP A 73 -1.81 -10.36 -24.91
N TRP A 74 -2.93 -9.64 -24.95
CA TRP A 74 -3.19 -8.49 -25.81
C TRP A 74 -2.59 -7.17 -25.29
N MET A 75 -1.86 -7.19 -24.18
CA MET A 75 -1.23 -6.02 -23.57
C MET A 75 0.29 -6.21 -23.43
N ASP A 76 1.03 -5.12 -23.66
CA ASP A 76 2.47 -5.01 -23.42
C ASP A 76 2.73 -4.02 -22.26
N LEU A 77 3.62 -4.38 -21.33
CA LEU A 77 3.99 -3.58 -20.16
C LEU A 77 5.40 -2.98 -20.33
N SER A 78 5.66 -1.78 -19.81
CA SER A 78 7.01 -1.18 -19.87
C SER A 78 8.06 -1.94 -19.06
N THR A 79 7.65 -2.59 -17.97
CA THR A 79 8.48 -3.48 -17.17
C THR A 79 7.60 -4.49 -16.43
N PHE A 80 8.18 -5.62 -16.05
CA PHE A 80 7.50 -6.70 -15.33
C PHE A 80 7.97 -6.83 -13.87
N ALA A 81 8.98 -6.06 -13.47
CA ALA A 81 9.51 -6.06 -12.12
C ALA A 81 10.21 -4.74 -11.83
N GLY A 82 10.37 -4.43 -10.56
CA GLY A 82 11.02 -3.20 -10.14
C GLY A 82 11.33 -3.12 -8.67
N ARG A 83 11.92 -1.98 -8.31
CA ARG A 83 12.19 -1.57 -6.93
C ARG A 83 11.72 -0.14 -6.75
N VAL A 84 11.07 0.14 -5.63
CA VAL A 84 10.59 1.47 -5.28
C VAL A 84 10.99 1.76 -3.84
N ASP A 85 11.75 2.83 -3.63
CA ASP A 85 12.16 3.27 -2.30
C ASP A 85 11.11 4.22 -1.72
N ARG A 86 11.19 5.52 -2.02
CA ARG A 86 10.19 6.55 -1.61
C ARG A 86 9.48 7.26 -2.77
N ASP A 87 9.92 7.01 -4.00
CA ASP A 87 9.36 7.63 -5.19
C ASP A 87 8.19 6.82 -5.74
N THR A 88 7.62 7.31 -6.84
CA THR A 88 6.61 6.61 -7.63
C THR A 88 7.23 6.11 -8.92
N LEU A 89 6.79 4.95 -9.39
CA LEU A 89 7.15 4.37 -10.68
C LEU A 89 5.94 4.31 -11.60
N ASP A 90 6.06 4.86 -12.79
CA ASP A 90 5.03 4.79 -13.84
C ASP A 90 5.15 3.46 -14.61
N LEU A 91 4.16 2.61 -14.46
CA LEU A 91 3.98 1.40 -15.26
C LEU A 91 3.09 1.73 -16.46
N LYS A 92 3.69 1.74 -17.65
CA LYS A 92 2.98 2.01 -18.90
C LYS A 92 2.37 0.72 -19.43
N LEU A 93 1.06 0.79 -19.71
CA LEU A 93 0.23 -0.29 -20.24
C LEU A 93 -0.08 0.00 -21.71
N THR A 94 0.36 -0.83 -22.64
CA THR A 94 0.14 -0.61 -24.07
C THR A 94 -0.76 -1.69 -24.64
N THR A 95 -1.94 -1.31 -25.13
CA THR A 95 -2.86 -2.24 -25.81
C THR A 95 -2.34 -2.58 -27.20
N ASN A 96 -2.19 -3.87 -27.49
CA ASN A 96 -1.77 -4.37 -28.78
C ASN A 96 -3.00 -4.69 -29.64
N PHE A 97 -3.54 -3.67 -30.30
CA PHE A 97 -4.72 -3.79 -31.16
C PHE A 97 -4.56 -4.79 -32.32
N GLY A 98 -3.33 -5.12 -32.73
CA GLY A 98 -3.09 -6.13 -33.76
C GLY A 98 -3.42 -7.55 -33.32
N LYS A 99 -3.50 -7.80 -32.01
CA LYS A 99 -3.90 -9.08 -31.41
C LYS A 99 -5.41 -9.18 -31.16
N LEU A 100 -6.16 -8.11 -31.42
CA LEU A 100 -7.57 -8.00 -31.06
C LEU A 100 -8.47 -7.95 -32.30
N GLN A 101 -9.62 -8.61 -32.20
CA GLN A 101 -10.74 -8.41 -33.12
C GLN A 101 -11.63 -7.30 -32.59
N TYR A 102 -12.64 -6.90 -33.36
CA TYR A 102 -13.64 -5.96 -32.85
C TYR A 102 -14.45 -6.60 -31.71
N GLY A 103 -14.55 -5.91 -30.58
CA GLY A 103 -15.30 -6.36 -29.41
C GLY A 103 -14.86 -5.67 -28.13
N SER A 104 -15.47 -6.08 -27.02
CA SER A 104 -15.06 -5.70 -25.67
C SER A 104 -14.10 -6.74 -25.11
N TYR A 105 -13.08 -6.27 -24.40
CA TYR A 105 -12.07 -7.10 -23.77
C TYR A 105 -11.95 -6.73 -22.30
N GLU A 106 -11.83 -7.76 -21.46
CA GLU A 106 -11.57 -7.65 -20.04
C GLU A 106 -10.32 -8.46 -19.71
N GLY A 107 -9.62 -8.09 -18.65
CA GLY A 107 -8.42 -8.77 -18.22
C GLY A 107 -7.95 -8.23 -16.90
N SER A 108 -6.96 -8.90 -16.29
CA SER A 108 -6.39 -8.42 -15.05
C SER A 108 -4.87 -8.49 -15.06
N ILE A 109 -4.27 -7.54 -14.36
CA ILE A 109 -2.84 -7.49 -14.06
C ILE A 109 -2.67 -7.83 -12.58
N ILE A 110 -1.87 -8.85 -12.28
CA ILE A 110 -1.57 -9.26 -10.90
C ILE A 110 -0.14 -8.86 -10.58
N ILE A 111 0.02 -8.03 -9.55
CA ILE A 111 1.31 -7.59 -9.01
C ILE A 111 1.50 -8.25 -7.65
N THR A 112 2.67 -8.84 -7.45
CA THR A 112 3.10 -9.38 -6.17
C THR A 112 4.30 -8.62 -5.66
N SER A 113 4.44 -8.47 -4.34
CA SER A 113 5.58 -7.76 -3.76
C SER A 113 5.90 -8.21 -2.34
N ASN A 114 7.04 -7.75 -1.81
CA ASN A 114 7.35 -7.89 -0.39
C ASN A 114 6.54 -6.95 0.52
N GLY A 115 5.63 -6.13 -0.04
CA GLY A 115 4.76 -5.21 0.69
C GLY A 115 3.26 -5.42 0.40
N GLY A 116 2.87 -6.62 -0.05
CA GLY A 116 1.49 -6.96 -0.42
C GLY A 116 1.29 -7.17 -1.92
N ASP A 117 0.09 -7.61 -2.29
CA ASP A 117 -0.29 -7.91 -3.67
C ASP A 117 -1.38 -6.94 -4.13
N ALA A 118 -1.44 -6.68 -5.44
CA ALA A 118 -2.48 -5.87 -6.06
C ALA A 118 -3.03 -6.58 -7.30
N THR A 119 -4.33 -6.43 -7.54
CA THR A 119 -4.98 -6.84 -8.79
C THR A 119 -5.60 -5.61 -9.41
N ILE A 120 -5.24 -5.34 -10.66
CA ILE A 120 -5.85 -4.29 -11.47
C ILE A 120 -6.75 -4.99 -12.48
N ALA A 121 -8.01 -4.57 -12.58
CA ALA A 121 -9.01 -5.08 -13.51
C ALA A 121 -9.44 -4.03 -14.54
#